data_AF-A0A8S0G5M6-F1
#
_entry.id   AF-A0A8S0G5M6-F1
#
_cell.length_a   1.000
_cell.length_b   1.000
_cell.length_c   1.000
_cell.angle_alpha   90.00
_cell.angle_beta   90.00
_cell.angle_gamma   90.00
#
_symmetry.space_group_name_H-M   'P 1'
#
loop_
_entity.id
_entity.type
_entity.pdbx_description
1 polymer ?
#
loop_
_entity_poly.entity_id
_entity_poly.type
_entity_poly.pdbx_seq_one_letter_code
_entity_poly.pdbx_strand_id
1 'polypeptide(L)'
;MNKLIELRRAKMLALSLLLIAAATFVVTLFLPPNFWVSGVKAIAEAAMVGALADWFAVVALFRRVPIPIISRHTAIIPRNKDRIGENLGQFVQEKFLDTQSLVALIRRHEPALLIGNWFSQPENARRVGQHLLQIMSGFLELTDDARIQRLLKRAVHRAIDKVVDTHRISARSFRHQCVDAGEYDQKRSSSGAAGYADRTVDRPSPAR
;
A
#
# COMPACT_ATOMS: atom_id res chain seq x y z
N MET A 1 -16.98 26.74 -5.39
CA MET A 1 -17.45 27.10 -4.04
C MET A 1 -16.46 26.53 -3.02
N ASN A 2 -15.82 27.40 -2.25
CA ASN A 2 -14.64 27.04 -1.45
C ASN A 2 -15.06 26.37 -0.12
N LYS A 3 -15.10 25.04 -0.07
CA LYS A 3 -15.42 24.24 1.14
C LYS A 3 -14.66 24.70 2.40
N LEU A 4 -13.43 25.19 2.23
CA LEU A 4 -12.61 25.71 3.33
C LEU A 4 -13.23 26.95 4.01
N ILE A 5 -13.93 27.79 3.25
CA ILE A 5 -14.60 29.00 3.77
C ILE A 5 -15.85 28.62 4.56
N GLU A 6 -16.64 27.67 4.07
CA GLU A 6 -17.82 27.16 4.76
C GLU A 6 -17.46 26.54 6.12
N LEU A 7 -16.41 25.71 6.16
CA LEU A 7 -15.92 25.11 7.41
C LEU A 7 -15.42 26.15 8.42
N ARG A 8 -14.71 27.19 7.97
CA ARG A 8 -14.28 28.29 8.86
C ARG A 8 -15.48 29.06 9.40
N ARG A 9 -16.49 29.34 8.57
CA ARG A 9 -17.72 30.02 9.00
C ARG A 9 -18.47 29.23 10.06
N ALA A 10 -18.67 27.93 9.85
CA ALA A 10 -19.34 27.08 10.83
C ALA A 10 -18.60 27.05 12.19
N LYS A 11 -17.27 26.92 12.16
CA LYS A 11 -16.44 26.95 13.38
C LYS A 11 -16.50 28.31 14.08
N MET A 12 -16.42 29.40 13.32
CA MET A 12 -16.54 30.76 13.85
C MET A 12 -17.92 31.01 14.47
N LEU A 13 -18.99 30.55 13.82
CA LEU A 13 -20.36 30.68 14.35
C LEU A 13 -20.49 29.94 15.68
N ALA A 14 -20.11 28.66 15.74
CA ALA A 14 -20.16 27.88 16.98
C ALA A 14 -19.35 28.53 18.12
N LEU A 15 -18.14 29.01 17.82
CA LEU A 15 -17.31 29.74 18.79
C LEU A 15 -17.98 31.05 19.24
N SER A 16 -18.57 31.81 18.31
CA SER A 16 -19.21 33.08 18.62
C SER A 16 -20.43 32.92 19.52
N LEU A 17 -21.27 31.90 19.28
CA LEU A 17 -22.39 31.54 20.15
C LEU A 17 -21.93 31.17 21.56
N LEU A 18 -20.84 30.39 21.69
CA LEU A 18 -20.26 30.05 22.99
C LEU A 18 -19.77 31.29 23.74
N LEU A 19 -19.06 32.19 23.05
CA LEU A 19 -18.56 33.44 23.64
C LEU A 19 -19.71 34.36 24.08
N ILE A 20 -20.79 34.43 23.30
CA ILE A 20 -21.99 35.21 23.68
C ILE A 20 -22.65 34.62 24.93
N ALA A 21 -22.81 33.29 25.01
CA ALA A 21 -23.35 32.63 26.19
C ALA A 21 -22.49 32.90 27.44
N ALA A 22 -21.16 32.77 27.31
CA ALA A 22 -20.22 33.06 28.38
C ALA A 22 -20.24 34.53 28.80
N ALA A 23 -20.26 35.46 27.84
CA ALA A 23 -20.33 36.89 28.13
C ALA A 23 -21.65 37.25 28.82
N THR A 24 -22.77 36.68 28.38
CA THR A 24 -24.08 36.86 29.02
C THR A 24 -24.05 36.35 30.45
N PHE A 25 -23.48 35.18 30.69
CA PHE A 25 -23.30 34.65 32.05
C PHE A 25 -22.47 35.61 32.91
N VAL A 26 -21.31 36.08 32.43
CA VAL A 26 -20.45 37.03 33.16
C VAL A 26 -21.18 38.33 33.47
N VAL A 27 -21.90 38.92 32.50
CA VAL A 27 -22.67 40.15 32.71
C VAL A 27 -23.76 39.95 33.77
N THR A 28 -24.45 38.81 33.77
CA THR A 28 -25.48 38.52 34.79
C THR A 28 -24.92 38.33 36.20
N LEU A 29 -23.61 38.11 36.37
CA LEU A 29 -22.97 38.07 37.71
C LEU A 29 -22.83 39.46 38.34
N PHE A 30 -22.75 40.52 37.53
CA PHE A 30 -22.61 41.90 38.01
C PHE A 30 -23.94 42.63 38.20
N LEU A 31 -25.06 42.05 37.73
CA LEU A 31 -26.39 42.62 37.90
C LEU A 31 -27.03 42.13 39.21
N PRO A 32 -27.82 42.98 39.89
CA PRO A 32 -28.59 42.55 41.05
C PRO A 32 -29.57 41.43 40.66
N PRO A 33 -29.68 40.36 41.47
CA PRO A 33 -30.50 39.21 41.16
C PRO A 33 -31.98 39.59 41.15
N ASN A 34 -32.57 39.62 39.96
CA ASN A 34 -34.00 39.70 39.76
C ASN A 34 -34.50 38.41 39.07
N PHE A 35 -35.81 38.17 39.05
CA PHE A 35 -36.39 36.94 38.48
C PHE A 35 -35.94 36.71 37.03
N TRP A 36 -35.91 37.76 36.21
CA TRP A 36 -35.51 37.71 34.80
C TRP A 36 -34.01 37.46 34.61
N VAL A 37 -33.16 38.14 35.38
CA VAL A 37 -31.70 38.00 35.40
C VAL A 37 -31.30 36.61 35.87
N SER A 38 -32.02 36.06 36.86
CA SER A 38 -31.80 34.70 37.35
C SER A 38 -32.16 33.66 36.28
N GLY A 39 -33.26 33.87 35.54
CA GLY A 39 -33.63 33.02 34.40
C GLY A 39 -32.60 33.06 33.28
N VAL A 40 -32.16 34.28 32.88
CA VAL A 40 -31.13 34.46 31.84
C VAL A 40 -29.80 33.86 32.28
N LYS A 41 -29.41 34.03 33.55
CA LYS A 41 -28.20 33.43 34.13
C LYS A 41 -28.24 31.91 34.04
N ALA A 42 -29.34 31.28 34.44
CA ALA A 42 -29.47 29.82 34.40
C ALA A 42 -29.42 29.27 32.97
N ILE A 43 -30.05 29.95 32.01
CA ILE A 43 -29.99 29.58 30.57
C ILE A 43 -28.56 29.73 30.04
N ALA A 44 -27.89 30.84 30.36
CA ALA A 44 -26.51 31.08 29.93
C ALA A 44 -25.53 30.06 30.54
N GLU A 45 -25.72 29.72 31.82
CA GLU A 45 -24.94 28.69 32.52
C GLU A 45 -25.13 27.30 31.87
N ALA A 46 -26.39 26.91 31.64
CA ALA A 46 -26.71 25.64 30.99
C ALA A 46 -26.15 25.55 29.56
N ALA A 47 -26.25 26.64 28.78
CA ALA A 47 -25.72 26.70 27.42
C ALA A 47 -24.18 26.59 27.41
N MET A 48 -23.49 27.28 28.33
CA MET A 48 -22.03 27.24 28.44
C MET A 48 -21.54 25.85 28.85
N VAL A 49 -22.13 25.26 29.89
CA VAL A 49 -21.76 23.92 30.37
C VAL A 49 -22.07 22.85 29.32
N GLY A 50 -23.22 22.94 28.65
CA GLY A 50 -23.61 22.01 27.57
C GLY A 50 -22.63 22.02 26.39
N ALA A 51 -22.20 23.22 25.95
CA ALA A 51 -21.23 23.35 24.88
C ALA A 51 -19.83 22.84 25.26
N LEU A 52 -19.40 23.05 26.52
CA LEU A 52 -18.15 22.48 27.03
C LEU A 52 -18.21 20.95 27.15
N ALA A 53 -19.37 20.41 27.54
CA ALA A 53 -19.59 18.97 27.64
C ALA A 53 -19.55 18.29 26.27
N ASP A 54 -20.18 18.88 25.25
CA ASP A 54 -20.14 18.38 23.87
C ASP A 54 -18.70 18.36 23.32
N TRP A 55 -17.94 19.44 23.53
CA TRP A 55 -16.52 19.47 23.19
C TRP A 55 -15.74 18.35 23.88
N PHE A 56 -15.97 18.16 25.18
CA PHE A 56 -15.32 17.11 25.95
C PHE A 56 -15.68 15.71 25.44
N ALA A 57 -16.93 15.47 25.05
CA ALA A 57 -17.37 14.17 24.53
C ALA A 57 -16.62 13.77 23.25
N VAL A 58 -16.50 14.70 22.28
CA VAL A 58 -15.77 14.45 21.03
C VAL A 58 -14.27 14.26 21.30
N VAL A 59 -13.68 15.07 22.17
CA VAL A 59 -12.26 14.96 22.52
C VAL A 59 -11.99 13.65 23.28
N ALA A 60 -12.88 13.23 24.17
CA ALA A 60 -12.74 11.97 24.92
C ALA A 60 -12.86 10.73 24.02
N LEU A 61 -13.64 10.82 22.94
CA LEU A 61 -13.80 9.72 21.99
C LEU A 61 -12.52 9.48 21.16
N PHE A 62 -11.79 10.55 20.81
CA PHE A 62 -10.68 10.45 19.84
C PHE A 62 -9.29 10.79 20.38
N ARG A 63 -9.20 11.49 21.51
CA ARG A 63 -7.93 11.94 22.08
C ARG A 63 -7.79 11.45 23.51
N ARG A 64 -6.60 10.95 23.89
CA ARG A 64 -6.32 10.64 25.30
C ARG A 64 -6.40 11.94 26.09
N VAL A 65 -7.43 12.05 26.93
CA VAL A 65 -7.62 13.16 27.85
C VAL A 65 -6.52 13.07 28.92
N PRO A 66 -5.65 14.07 29.08
CA PRO A 66 -4.51 14.04 30.00
C PRO A 66 -4.90 14.26 31.48
N ILE A 67 -6.14 13.95 31.87
CA ILE A 67 -6.63 14.06 33.25
C ILE A 67 -6.43 12.69 33.95
N PRO A 68 -5.48 12.56 34.89
CA PRO A 68 -5.04 11.27 35.44
C PRO A 68 -6.09 10.52 36.28
N ILE A 69 -7.16 11.20 36.70
CA ILE A 69 -8.22 10.64 37.56
C ILE A 69 -9.28 9.89 36.74
N ILE A 70 -9.68 10.43 35.57
CA ILE A 70 -10.71 9.84 34.69
C ILE A 70 -10.08 8.74 33.79
N SER A 71 -8.78 8.82 33.52
CA SER A 71 -8.06 7.90 32.65
C SER A 71 -8.00 6.45 33.16
N ARG A 72 -8.20 6.20 34.46
CA ARG A 72 -8.06 4.83 35.02
C ARG A 72 -9.21 3.88 34.66
N HIS A 73 -10.43 4.38 34.46
CA HIS A 73 -11.60 3.55 34.17
C HIS A 73 -12.24 3.79 32.78
N THR A 74 -11.88 4.85 32.07
CA THR A 74 -12.38 5.16 30.71
C THR A 74 -11.37 4.79 29.60
N ALA A 75 -10.36 3.98 29.92
CA ALA A 75 -9.32 3.55 28.98
C ALA A 75 -9.68 2.33 28.11
N ILE A 76 -10.95 1.86 28.13
CA ILE A 76 -11.38 0.67 27.38
C ILE A 76 -11.31 0.90 25.86
N ILE A 77 -11.72 2.08 25.38
CA ILE A 77 -11.76 2.44 23.96
C ILE A 77 -10.35 2.69 23.36
N PRO A 78 -9.45 3.50 23.96
CA PRO A 78 -8.13 3.73 23.38
C PRO A 78 -7.18 2.53 23.47
N ARG A 79 -7.45 1.53 24.32
CA ARG A 79 -6.63 0.31 24.44
C ARG A 79 -7.00 -0.76 23.40
N ASN A 80 -8.24 -0.78 22.92
CA ASN A 80 -8.74 -1.74 21.92
C ASN A 80 -8.94 -1.14 20.53
N LYS A 81 -8.60 0.14 20.30
CA LYS A 81 -8.70 0.80 18.98
C LYS A 81 -8.06 0.02 17.84
N ASP A 82 -6.94 -0.67 18.11
CA ASP A 82 -6.21 -1.43 17.11
C ASP A 82 -6.96 -2.72 16.75
N ARG A 83 -7.53 -3.40 17.76
CA ARG A 83 -8.41 -4.57 17.58
C ARG A 83 -9.73 -4.21 16.91
N ILE A 84 -10.30 -3.03 17.19
CA ILE A 84 -11.51 -2.53 16.52
C ILE A 84 -11.18 -2.17 15.06
N GLY A 85 -10.00 -1.61 14.80
CA GLY A 85 -9.49 -1.34 13.45
C GLY A 85 -9.27 -2.61 12.63
N GLU A 86 -8.67 -3.65 13.22
CA GLU A 86 -8.51 -4.97 12.60
C GLU A 86 -9.86 -5.62 12.26
N ASN A 87 -10.79 -5.67 13.23
CA ASN A 87 -12.12 -6.25 12.99
C ASN A 87 -12.94 -5.45 11.96
N LEU A 88 -12.82 -4.12 11.95
CA LEU A 88 -13.48 -3.29 10.94
C LEU A 88 -12.83 -3.45 9.56
N GLY A 89 -11.50 -3.58 9.50
CA GLY A 89 -10.77 -3.87 8.27
C GLY A 89 -11.18 -5.23 7.69
N GLN A 90 -11.28 -6.25 8.53
CA GLN A 90 -11.75 -7.56 8.15
C GLN A 90 -13.23 -7.53 7.71
N PHE A 91 -14.10 -6.80 8.41
CA PHE A 91 -15.50 -6.62 8.00
C PHE A 91 -15.63 -5.90 6.65
N VAL A 92 -14.83 -4.85 6.39
CA VAL A 92 -14.82 -4.15 5.10
C VAL A 92 -14.28 -5.08 4.00
N GLN A 93 -13.25 -5.88 4.29
CA GLN A 93 -12.73 -6.86 3.35
C GLN A 93 -13.78 -7.95 3.03
N GLU A 94 -14.47 -8.47 4.03
CA GLU A 94 -15.45 -9.54 3.85
C GLU A 94 -16.78 -9.05 3.27
N LYS A 95 -17.21 -7.81 3.55
CA LYS A 95 -18.52 -7.28 3.12
C LYS A 95 -18.48 -6.33 1.94
N PHE A 96 -17.37 -5.61 1.73
CA PHE A 96 -17.22 -4.67 0.61
C PHE A 96 -16.21 -5.15 -0.44
N LEU A 97 -15.25 -6.01 -0.09
CA LEU A 97 -14.29 -6.60 -1.04
C LEU A 97 -14.63 -8.04 -1.41
N ASP A 98 -15.87 -8.50 -1.20
CA ASP A 98 -16.34 -9.68 -1.89
C ASP A 98 -16.36 -9.38 -3.39
N THR A 99 -15.30 -9.85 -4.07
CA THR A 99 -15.08 -9.67 -5.50
C THR A 99 -16.31 -10.16 -6.28
N GLN A 100 -17.06 -11.12 -5.75
CA GLN A 100 -18.29 -11.62 -6.36
C GLN A 100 -19.42 -10.58 -6.34
N SER A 101 -19.60 -9.85 -5.24
CA SER A 101 -20.57 -8.76 -5.15
C SER A 101 -20.20 -7.57 -6.06
N LEU A 102 -18.91 -7.25 -6.17
CA LEU A 102 -18.43 -6.21 -7.09
C LEU A 102 -18.57 -6.63 -8.56
N VAL A 103 -18.21 -7.88 -8.89
CA VAL A 103 -18.40 -8.46 -10.24
C VAL A 103 -19.88 -8.55 -10.60
N ALA A 104 -20.76 -8.90 -9.65
CA ALA A 104 -22.20 -8.90 -9.86
C ALA A 104 -22.74 -7.49 -10.15
N LEU A 105 -22.25 -6.47 -9.43
CA LEU A 105 -22.64 -5.08 -9.67
C LEU A 105 -22.11 -4.54 -11.01
N ILE A 106 -20.89 -4.90 -11.38
CA ILE A 106 -20.27 -4.56 -12.67
C ILE A 106 -21.02 -5.23 -13.82
N ARG A 107 -21.36 -6.52 -13.69
CA ARG A 107 -22.19 -7.23 -14.68
C ARG A 107 -23.59 -6.62 -14.81
N ARG A 108 -24.17 -6.15 -13.70
CA ARG A 108 -25.50 -5.50 -13.69
C ARG A 108 -25.52 -4.15 -14.42
N HIS A 109 -24.39 -3.46 -14.55
CA HIS A 109 -24.30 -2.15 -15.19
C HIS A 109 -23.81 -2.20 -16.65
N GLU A 110 -23.64 -3.39 -17.23
CA GLU A 110 -23.24 -3.63 -18.63
C GLU A 110 -22.28 -2.57 -19.21
N PRO A 111 -21.11 -2.35 -18.59
CA PRO A 111 -20.19 -1.28 -18.98
C PRO A 111 -19.72 -1.41 -20.43
N ALA A 112 -19.67 -2.65 -20.95
CA ALA A 112 -19.36 -2.92 -22.36
C ALA A 112 -20.41 -2.33 -23.32
N LEU A 113 -21.70 -2.33 -22.96
CA LEU A 113 -22.77 -1.73 -23.74
C LEU A 113 -22.75 -0.20 -23.64
N LEU A 114 -22.43 0.36 -22.47
CA LEU A 114 -22.23 1.80 -22.32
C LEU A 114 -21.07 2.31 -23.17
N ILE A 115 -19.92 1.62 -23.11
CA ILE A 115 -18.75 1.93 -23.92
C ILE A 115 -19.05 1.71 -25.41
N GLY A 116 -19.70 0.61 -25.77
CA GLY A 116 -20.11 0.31 -27.13
C GLY A 116 -21.05 1.36 -27.71
N ASN A 117 -22.09 1.77 -26.98
CA ASN A 117 -23.00 2.83 -27.39
C ASN A 117 -22.31 4.19 -27.49
N TRP A 118 -21.35 4.47 -26.61
CA TRP A 118 -20.56 5.69 -26.69
C TRP A 118 -19.65 5.70 -27.93
N PHE A 119 -19.04 4.56 -28.28
CA PHE A 119 -18.25 4.39 -29.51
C PHE A 119 -19.10 4.39 -30.79
N SER A 120 -20.35 3.91 -30.73
CA SER A 120 -21.28 3.92 -31.87
C SER A 120 -21.72 5.33 -32.26
N GLN A 121 -21.49 6.34 -31.41
CA GLN A 121 -21.72 7.74 -31.78
C GLN A 121 -20.60 8.22 -32.72
N PRO A 122 -20.93 8.68 -33.94
CA PRO A 122 -19.93 9.04 -34.96
C PRO A 122 -19.02 10.18 -34.50
N GLU A 123 -19.50 11.06 -33.61
CA GLU A 123 -18.70 12.15 -33.06
C GLU A 123 -17.60 11.67 -32.10
N ASN A 124 -17.91 10.70 -31.24
CA ASN A 124 -16.96 10.14 -30.27
C ASN A 124 -15.95 9.22 -30.94
N ALA A 125 -16.40 8.38 -31.89
CA ALA A 125 -15.51 7.57 -32.71
C ALA A 125 -14.47 8.43 -33.45
N ARG A 126 -14.90 9.61 -33.94
CA ARG A 126 -14.02 10.56 -34.61
C ARG A 126 -13.01 11.20 -33.66
N ARG A 127 -13.41 11.55 -32.42
CA ARG A 127 -12.49 12.05 -31.38
C ARG A 127 -11.42 11.01 -31.02
N VAL A 128 -11.82 9.75 -30.82
CA VAL A 128 -10.87 8.66 -30.53
C VAL A 128 -9.95 8.41 -31.72
N GLY A 129 -10.48 8.40 -32.94
CA GLY A 129 -9.70 8.27 -34.17
C GLY A 129 -8.67 9.38 -34.33
N GLN A 130 -9.04 10.64 -34.05
CA GLN A 130 -8.12 11.78 -34.09
C GLN A 130 -6.99 11.65 -33.07
N HIS A 131 -7.28 11.23 -31.84
CA HIS A 131 -6.24 10.98 -30.84
C HIS A 131 -5.35 9.80 -31.21
N LEU A 132 -5.92 8.73 -31.78
CA LEU A 132 -5.14 7.59 -32.25
C LEU A 132 -4.19 8.01 -33.39
N LEU A 133 -4.68 8.83 -34.33
CA LEU A 133 -3.87 9.37 -35.42
C LEU A 133 -2.75 10.29 -34.90
N GLN A 134 -3.01 11.12 -33.88
CA GLN A 134 -1.98 11.96 -33.25
C GLN A 134 -0.91 11.13 -32.52
N ILE A 135 -1.31 10.05 -31.83
CA ILE A 135 -0.38 9.15 -31.18
C ILE A 135 0.44 8.39 -32.23
N MET A 136 -0.20 7.92 -33.30
CA MET A 136 0.49 7.24 -34.40
C MET A 136 1.46 8.16 -35.13
N SER A 137 1.09 9.41 -35.41
CA SER A 137 1.99 10.39 -36.01
C SER A 137 3.17 10.71 -35.09
N GLY A 138 2.91 10.90 -33.80
CA GLY A 138 3.97 11.11 -32.81
C GLY A 138 4.91 9.90 -32.68
N PHE A 139 4.39 8.67 -32.79
CA PHE A 139 5.23 7.46 -32.80
C PHE A 139 6.05 7.33 -34.08
N LEU A 140 5.50 7.70 -35.23
CA LEU A 140 6.21 7.73 -36.52
C LEU A 140 7.35 8.74 -36.48
N GLU A 141 7.10 9.93 -35.94
CA GLU A 141 8.09 11.00 -35.78
C GLU A 141 9.19 10.62 -34.77
N LEU A 142 8.84 9.94 -33.67
CA LEU A 142 9.80 9.38 -32.72
C LEU A 142 10.62 8.23 -33.31
N THR A 143 10.07 7.46 -34.24
CA THR A 143 10.76 6.35 -34.92
C THR A 143 11.71 6.85 -36.02
N ASP A 144 11.36 7.95 -36.68
CA ASP A 144 12.20 8.63 -37.68
C ASP A 144 13.32 9.48 -37.05
N ASP A 145 13.27 9.76 -35.74
CA ASP A 145 14.38 10.41 -35.06
C ASP A 145 15.61 9.49 -35.06
N ALA A 146 16.64 9.88 -35.82
CA ALA A 146 17.94 9.20 -35.90
C ALA A 146 18.56 8.93 -34.52
N ARG A 147 18.17 9.66 -33.46
CA ARG A 147 18.53 9.39 -32.07
C ARG A 147 17.90 8.11 -31.51
N ILE A 148 16.62 7.85 -31.79
CA ILE A 148 15.90 6.66 -31.32
C ILE A 148 16.31 5.43 -32.11
N GLN A 149 16.54 5.53 -33.42
CA GLN A 149 17.10 4.42 -34.20
C GLN A 149 18.45 3.94 -33.65
N ARG A 150 19.32 4.87 -33.20
CA ARG A 150 20.60 4.52 -32.56
C ARG A 150 20.43 3.90 -31.17
N LEU A 151 19.39 4.25 -30.42
CA LEU A 151 19.10 3.64 -29.12
C LEU A 151 18.47 2.26 -29.28
N LEU A 152 17.51 2.11 -30.20
CA LEU A 152 16.87 0.84 -30.53
C LEU A 152 17.88 -0.15 -31.13
N LYS A 153 18.73 0.29 -32.07
CA LYS A 153 19.82 -0.54 -32.61
C LYS A 153 20.77 -1.02 -31.52
N ARG A 154 21.12 -0.14 -30.56
CA ARG A 154 21.95 -0.52 -29.39
C ARG A 154 21.23 -1.47 -28.44
N ALA A 155 19.93 -1.30 -28.21
CA ALA A 155 19.13 -2.18 -27.36
C ALA A 155 18.97 -3.57 -28.00
N VAL A 156 18.72 -3.62 -29.30
CA VAL A 156 18.63 -4.86 -30.09
C VAL A 156 19.98 -5.58 -30.12
N HIS A 157 21.09 -4.87 -30.36
CA HIS A 157 22.42 -5.48 -30.30
C HIS A 157 22.72 -6.03 -28.89
N ARG A 158 22.41 -5.29 -27.82
CA ARG A 158 22.56 -5.82 -26.45
C ARG A 158 21.68 -7.02 -26.16
N ALA A 159 20.45 -7.05 -26.68
CA ALA A 159 19.54 -8.18 -26.49
C ALA A 159 20.04 -9.42 -27.24
N ILE A 160 20.56 -9.24 -28.46
CA ILE A 160 21.18 -10.29 -29.26
C ILE A 160 22.45 -10.79 -28.58
N ASP A 161 23.34 -9.90 -28.13
CA ASP A 161 24.58 -10.29 -27.43
C ASP A 161 24.26 -11.10 -26.17
N LYS A 162 23.25 -10.69 -25.39
CA LYS A 162 22.84 -11.42 -24.18
C LYS A 162 22.25 -12.80 -24.47
N VAL A 163 21.55 -12.97 -25.59
CA VAL A 163 21.00 -14.27 -26.02
C VAL A 163 22.09 -15.15 -26.64
N VAL A 164 23.03 -14.57 -27.38
CA VAL A 164 24.17 -15.28 -28.00
C VAL A 164 25.18 -15.74 -26.93
N ASP A 165 25.44 -14.94 -25.90
CA ASP A 165 26.32 -15.32 -24.78
C ASP A 165 25.74 -16.47 -23.94
N THR A 166 24.42 -16.62 -23.89
CA THR A 166 23.76 -17.74 -23.20
C THR A 166 24.14 -19.09 -23.84
N HIS A 167 24.42 -19.15 -25.14
CA HIS A 167 24.88 -20.37 -25.81
C HIS A 167 26.39 -20.63 -25.69
N ARG A 168 27.19 -19.58 -25.42
CA ARG A 168 28.66 -19.69 -25.27
C ARG A 168 29.10 -20.15 -23.87
N ILE A 169 28.26 -19.94 -22.86
CA ILE A 169 28.51 -20.42 -21.49
C ILE A 169 28.38 -21.95 -21.41
N SER A 170 27.47 -22.57 -22.18
CA SER A 170 27.31 -24.04 -22.24
C SER A 170 28.54 -24.75 -22.82
N ALA A 171 29.18 -24.18 -23.86
CA ALA A 171 30.34 -24.80 -24.51
C ALA A 171 31.66 -24.67 -23.71
N ARG A 172 31.73 -23.76 -22.72
CA ARG A 172 32.91 -23.60 -21.85
C ARG A 172 32.88 -24.52 -20.64
N SER A 173 31.69 -24.83 -20.12
CA SER A 173 31.50 -25.75 -19.00
C SER A 173 31.91 -27.19 -19.35
N PHE A 174 31.58 -27.67 -20.56
CA PHE A 174 31.95 -29.02 -20.99
C PHE A 174 33.47 -29.24 -21.17
N ARG A 175 34.23 -28.18 -21.49
CA ARG A 175 35.68 -28.31 -21.73
C ARG A 175 36.48 -28.44 -20.42
N HIS A 176 35.98 -27.88 -19.31
CA HIS A 176 36.60 -28.06 -18.00
C HIS A 176 36.32 -29.45 -17.43
N GLN A 177 35.10 -29.96 -17.59
CA GLN A 177 34.71 -31.28 -17.06
C GLN A 177 35.51 -32.45 -17.67
N CYS A 178 35.90 -32.36 -18.94
CA CYS A 178 36.69 -33.43 -19.59
C CYS A 178 38.19 -33.41 -19.20
N VAL A 179 38.72 -32.27 -18.76
CA VAL A 179 40.13 -32.18 -18.31
C VAL A 179 40.29 -32.82 -16.92
N ASP A 180 39.33 -32.61 -16.02
CA ASP A 180 39.38 -33.20 -14.68
C ASP A 180 39.22 -34.74 -14.68
N ALA A 181 38.50 -35.30 -15.66
CA ALA A 181 38.32 -36.75 -15.77
C ALA A 181 39.60 -37.50 -16.17
N GLY A 182 40.51 -36.85 -16.90
CA GLY A 182 41.80 -37.44 -17.29
C GLY A 182 42.81 -37.49 -16.14
N GLU A 183 42.74 -36.54 -15.20
CA GLU A 183 43.71 -36.43 -14.10
C GLU A 183 43.42 -37.42 -12.96
N TYR A 184 42.16 -37.83 -12.77
CA TYR A 184 41.79 -38.84 -11.78
C TYR A 184 42.25 -40.27 -12.14
N ASP A 185 42.29 -40.63 -13.43
CA ASP A 185 42.69 -41.98 -13.85
C ASP A 185 44.21 -42.21 -13.71
N GLN A 186 45.01 -41.16 -13.95
CA GLN A 186 46.46 -41.23 -13.81
C GLN A 186 46.94 -41.34 -12.35
N LYS A 187 46.18 -40.77 -11.40
CA LYS A 187 46.45 -40.96 -9.95
C LYS A 187 46.07 -42.34 -9.43
N ARG A 188 45.14 -43.05 -10.09
CA ARG A 188 44.75 -44.41 -9.67
C ARG A 188 45.77 -45.46 -10.14
N SER A 189 46.36 -45.28 -11.31
CA SER A 189 47.41 -46.17 -11.84
C SER A 189 48.70 -46.13 -11.01
N SER A 190 49.09 -44.96 -10.50
CA SER A 190 50.30 -44.79 -9.68
C SER A 190 50.17 -45.32 -8.23
N SER A 191 48.96 -45.38 -7.67
CA SER A 191 48.73 -45.85 -6.29
C SER A 191 48.54 -47.38 -6.19
N GLY A 192 48.18 -48.06 -7.29
CA GLY A 192 47.98 -49.52 -7.33
C GLY A 192 49.28 -50.35 -7.33
N ALA A 193 50.43 -49.74 -7.63
CA ALA A 193 51.72 -50.43 -7.71
C ALA A 193 52.53 -50.42 -6.40
N ALA A 194 52.12 -49.66 -5.38
CA ALA A 194 52.85 -49.51 -4.11
C ALA A 194 52.38 -50.45 -2.98
N GLY A 195 51.34 -51.28 -3.19
CA GLY A 195 50.74 -52.13 -2.15
C GLY A 195 51.11 -53.63 -2.20
N TYR A 196 51.99 -54.06 -3.11
CA TYR A 196 52.29 -55.49 -3.33
C TYR A 196 53.58 -55.99 -2.65
N ALA A 197 54.24 -55.18 -1.82
CA ALA A 197 55.53 -55.52 -1.22
C ALA A 197 55.53 -55.45 0.31
N ASP A 198 54.55 -56.05 1.00
CA ASP A 198 54.67 -56.31 2.45
C ASP A 198 53.67 -57.37 2.96
N ARG A 199 53.91 -58.65 2.63
CA ARG A 199 53.40 -59.80 3.41
C ARG A 199 54.03 -61.11 2.94
N THR A 200 55.24 -61.39 3.42
CA THR A 200 55.80 -62.74 3.49
C THR A 200 56.16 -63.03 4.95
N VAL A 201 56.18 -64.32 5.30
CA VAL A 201 56.49 -64.92 6.61
C VAL A 201 55.28 -65.05 7.55
N ASP A 202 54.62 -66.21 7.55
CA ASP A 202 54.96 -67.28 8.49
C ASP A 202 54.19 -68.59 8.15
N ARG A 203 54.85 -69.75 8.27
CA ARG A 203 54.30 -71.12 8.09
C ARG A 203 54.52 -71.88 9.41
N PRO A 204 53.61 -72.76 9.84
CA PRO A 204 53.89 -74.21 9.73
C PRO A 204 52.63 -75.03 9.39
N SER A 205 52.68 -75.91 8.39
CA SER A 205 52.97 -77.37 8.42
C SER A 205 51.88 -78.24 9.09
N PRO A 206 51.33 -79.26 8.39
CA PRO A 206 50.13 -79.99 8.80
C PRO A 206 50.46 -81.34 9.47
N ALA A 207 49.60 -81.81 10.39
CA ALA A 207 49.60 -83.20 10.81
C ALA A 207 48.20 -83.67 11.22
N ARG A 208 47.72 -84.63 10.41
CA ARG A 208 46.78 -85.74 10.67
C ARG A 208 45.36 -85.46 11.12
#